data_AF-A0A4P7BDW4-F1
#
_entry.id   AF-A0A4P7BDW4-F1
#
_cell.length_a   1.000
_cell.length_b   1.000
_cell.length_c   1.000
_cell.angle_alpha   90.00
_cell.angle_beta   90.00
_cell.angle_gamma   90.00
#
_symmetry.space_group_name_H-M   'P 1'
#
loop_
_entity.id
_entity.type
_entity.pdbx_description
1 polymer ?
#
loop_
_entity_poly.entity_id
_entity_poly.type
_entity_poly.pdbx_seq_one_letter_code
_entity_poly.pdbx_strand_id
1 'polypeptide(L)'
;MLEGRELDYLWEIFYSKFVRGDENRVRDLTASFYERGLSFPDEVESLMLKFWETWDVNHLIALMKKTVTGYFFDPARHTWLIALLMAGGHLLPNEAVSLLLIPGRKNMRVDPAIQNVIDVAWLIKEDVAVGFEAEKEETLLKDALAEVLKGSMH
;
A
#
# COMPACT_ATOMS: atom_id res chain seq x y z
N MET A 1 14.04 4.70 9.01
CA MET A 1 13.09 3.77 8.37
C MET A 1 11.86 3.74 9.27
N LEU A 2 10.66 3.78 8.72
CA LEU A 2 9.44 3.66 9.55
C LEU A 2 9.32 2.20 10.00
N GLU A 3 9.03 1.96 11.27
CA GLU A 3 8.95 0.62 11.85
C GLU A 3 7.86 0.61 12.92
N GLY A 4 7.27 -0.55 13.21
CA GLY A 4 6.36 -0.73 14.35
C GLY A 4 5.22 0.30 14.44
N ARG A 5 5.22 1.10 15.52
CA ARG A 5 4.12 1.98 15.92
C ARG A 5 3.81 3.08 14.91
N GLU A 6 4.83 3.59 14.22
CA GLU A 6 4.70 4.60 13.18
C GLU A 6 3.90 4.06 11.99
N LEU A 7 4.21 2.84 11.56
CA LEU A 7 3.48 2.16 10.47
C LEU A 7 2.07 1.78 10.89
N ASP A 8 1.88 1.29 12.12
CA ASP A 8 0.53 1.00 12.64
C ASP A 8 -0.36 2.25 12.63
N TYR A 9 0.17 3.39 13.04
CA TYR A 9 -0.56 4.65 13.05
C TYR A 9 -0.93 5.13 11.63
N LEU A 10 0.02 5.09 10.70
CA LEU A 10 -0.25 5.46 9.31
C LEU A 10 -1.26 4.52 8.67
N TRP A 11 -1.18 3.22 8.98
CA TRP A 11 -2.16 2.24 8.56
C TRP A 11 -3.57 2.57 9.06
N GLU A 12 -3.73 2.95 10.33
CA GLU A 12 -5.03 3.36 10.87
C GLU A 12 -5.65 4.52 10.07
N ILE A 13 -4.83 5.50 9.66
CA ILE A 13 -5.27 6.63 8.84
C ILE A 13 -5.71 6.14 7.46
N PHE A 14 -4.86 5.37 6.78
CA PHE A 14 -5.15 4.88 5.43
C PHE A 14 -6.40 3.98 5.41
N TYR A 15 -6.48 3.05 6.35
CA TYR A 15 -7.60 2.13 6.48
C TYR A 15 -8.91 2.87 6.80
N SER A 16 -8.88 3.85 7.71
CA SER A 16 -10.05 4.67 8.03
C SER A 16 -10.53 5.46 6.80
N LYS A 17 -9.61 6.05 6.03
CA LYS A 17 -9.95 6.82 4.83
C LYS A 17 -10.47 5.96 3.69
N PHE A 18 -9.72 4.93 3.31
CA PHE A 18 -9.92 4.22 2.04
C PHE A 18 -10.73 2.93 2.16
N VAL A 19 -10.86 2.35 3.37
CA VAL A 19 -11.73 1.18 3.61
C VAL A 19 -13.04 1.59 4.24
N ARG A 20 -12.96 2.31 5.35
CA ARG A 20 -14.15 2.65 6.14
C ARG A 20 -14.90 3.86 5.63
N GLY A 21 -14.25 4.73 4.86
CA GLY A 21 -14.80 6.04 4.51
C GLY A 21 -15.08 6.90 5.75
N ASP A 22 -14.40 6.63 6.86
CA ASP A 22 -14.63 7.29 8.15
C ASP A 22 -13.81 8.58 8.23
N GLU A 23 -14.34 9.63 7.62
CA GLU A 23 -13.75 10.96 7.58
C GLU A 23 -13.47 11.49 9.00
N ASN A 24 -14.41 11.32 9.93
CA ASN A 24 -14.27 11.81 11.30
C ASN A 24 -13.09 11.14 12.01
N ARG A 25 -12.97 9.81 11.88
CA ARG A 25 -11.83 9.08 12.43
C ARG A 25 -10.51 9.53 11.83
N VAL A 26 -10.47 9.80 10.52
CA VAL A 26 -9.27 10.37 9.88
C VAL A 26 -8.93 11.72 10.51
N ARG A 27 -9.93 12.58 10.77
CA ARG A 27 -9.70 13.86 11.46
C ARG A 27 -9.14 13.69 12.85
N ASP A 28 -9.74 12.84 13.65
CA ASP A 28 -9.29 12.59 15.02
C ASP A 28 -7.86 12.03 15.04
N LEU A 29 -7.55 11.11 14.12
CA LEU A 29 -6.21 10.54 14.01
C LEU A 29 -5.21 11.63 13.62
N THR A 30 -5.43 12.37 12.54
CA THR A 30 -4.50 13.42 12.09
C THR A 30 -4.36 14.55 13.12
N ALA A 31 -5.42 14.89 13.87
CA ALA A 31 -5.35 15.88 14.95
C ALA A 31 -4.39 15.45 16.06
N SER A 32 -4.39 14.15 16.38
CA SER A 32 -3.56 13.56 17.42
C SER A 32 -2.09 13.33 17.01
N PHE A 33 -1.67 13.78 15.82
CA PHE A 33 -0.36 13.45 15.24
C PHE A 33 0.81 13.72 16.20
N TYR A 34 0.84 14.89 16.82
CA TYR A 34 1.90 15.28 17.77
C TYR A 34 1.67 14.77 19.20
N GLU A 35 0.43 14.44 19.56
CA GLU A 35 0.08 13.98 20.90
C GLU A 35 0.56 12.54 21.17
N ARG A 36 0.83 11.78 20.10
CA ARG A 36 1.21 10.36 20.19
C ARG A 36 2.68 10.10 20.54
N GLY A 37 3.52 11.13 20.53
CA GLY A 37 4.96 11.01 20.81
C GLY A 37 5.72 10.11 19.83
N LEU A 38 5.24 10.04 18.57
CA LEU A 38 5.89 9.32 17.48
C LEU A 38 6.87 10.24 16.76
N SER A 39 7.98 9.68 16.25
CA SER A 39 8.97 10.43 15.49
C SER A 39 8.93 9.98 14.03
N PHE A 40 8.51 10.89 13.16
CA PHE A 40 8.44 10.62 11.73
C PHE A 40 9.61 11.29 11.01
N PRO A 41 10.09 10.73 9.88
CA PRO A 41 10.98 11.44 8.97
C PRO A 41 10.33 12.74 8.47
N ASP A 42 11.13 13.79 8.28
CA ASP A 42 10.67 15.14 7.88
C ASP A 42 9.71 15.12 6.67
N GLU A 43 9.97 14.27 5.67
CA GLU A 43 9.10 14.15 4.49
C GLU A 43 7.71 13.61 4.83
N VAL A 44 7.62 12.64 5.74
CA VAL A 44 6.36 12.05 6.19
C VAL A 44 5.57 13.05 7.03
N GLU A 45 6.26 13.70 7.96
CA GLU A 45 5.69 14.77 8.77
C GLU A 45 5.17 15.92 7.90
N SER A 46 5.96 16.39 6.93
CA SER A 46 5.56 17.44 6.00
C SER A 46 4.30 17.07 5.19
N LEU A 47 4.20 15.83 4.71
CA LEU A 47 3.01 15.37 3.99
C LEU A 47 1.78 15.27 4.91
N MET A 48 1.95 14.83 6.16
CA MET A 48 0.87 14.78 7.13
C MET A 48 0.35 16.18 7.49
N LEU A 49 1.27 17.14 7.68
CA LEU A 49 0.92 18.54 7.94
C LEU A 49 0.17 19.16 6.76
N LYS A 50 0.67 18.97 5.53
CA LYS A 50 -0.03 19.46 4.33
C LYS A 50 -1.41 18.85 4.18
N PHE A 51 -1.55 17.55 4.49
CA PHE A 51 -2.86 16.91 4.50
C PHE A 51 -3.79 17.54 5.55
N TRP A 52 -3.30 17.75 6.78
CA TRP A 52 -4.06 18.38 7.86
C TRP A 52 -4.55 19.80 7.49
N GLU A 53 -3.69 20.59 6.86
CA GLU A 53 -3.99 21.96 6.46
C GLU A 53 -4.97 22.05 5.27
N THR A 54 -4.83 21.16 4.29
CA THR A 54 -5.54 21.28 3.01
C THR A 54 -6.70 20.31 2.84
N TRP A 55 -6.71 19.21 3.60
CA TRP A 55 -7.59 18.05 3.40
C TRP A 55 -7.50 17.42 2.00
N ASP A 56 -6.45 17.72 1.23
CA ASP A 56 -6.26 17.15 -0.10
C ASP A 56 -5.74 15.71 0.00
N VAL A 57 -6.56 14.77 -0.47
CA VAL A 57 -6.27 13.32 -0.50
C VAL A 57 -4.97 12.99 -1.24
N ASN A 58 -4.52 13.84 -2.17
CA ASN A 58 -3.25 13.65 -2.87
C ASN A 58 -2.06 13.62 -1.90
N HIS A 59 -2.12 14.35 -0.78
CA HIS A 59 -1.09 14.29 0.26
C HIS A 59 -1.08 12.94 0.99
N LEU A 60 -2.25 12.34 1.24
CA LEU A 60 -2.34 10.98 1.79
C LEU A 60 -1.83 9.94 0.79
N ILE A 61 -2.15 10.07 -0.49
CA ILE A 61 -1.65 9.18 -1.54
C ILE A 61 -0.12 9.27 -1.65
N ALA A 62 0.43 10.48 -1.64
CA ALA A 62 1.88 10.69 -1.62
C ALA A 62 2.52 10.04 -0.39
N LEU A 63 1.86 10.15 0.77
CA LEU A 63 2.31 9.53 2.00
C LEU A 63 2.27 7.99 1.93
N MET A 64 1.22 7.40 1.35
CA MET A 64 1.15 5.96 1.10
C MET A 64 2.32 5.49 0.22
N LYS A 65 2.61 6.19 -0.89
CA LYS A 65 3.75 5.85 -1.76
C LYS A 65 5.08 5.88 -1.02
N LYS A 66 5.29 6.85 -0.13
CA LYS A 66 6.53 6.99 0.65
C LYS A 66 6.69 5.91 1.70
N THR A 67 5.59 5.34 2.17
CA THR A 67 5.58 4.44 3.33
C THR A 67 5.28 3.00 2.98
N VAL A 68 4.87 2.70 1.74
CA VAL A 68 4.54 1.35 1.26
C VAL A 68 5.65 0.34 1.56
N THR A 69 6.92 0.69 1.34
CA THR A 69 8.06 -0.20 1.60
C THR A 69 8.30 -0.48 3.08
N GLY A 70 7.79 0.36 3.98
CA GLY A 70 7.82 0.08 5.42
C GLY A 70 6.95 -1.13 5.79
N TYR A 71 5.89 -1.41 5.03
CA TYR A 71 5.01 -2.56 5.25
C TYR A 71 5.55 -3.87 4.68
N PHE A 72 6.75 -3.88 4.11
CA PHE A 72 7.31 -5.03 3.41
C PHE A 72 7.26 -6.37 4.20
N PHE A 73 7.39 -6.31 5.53
CA PHE A 73 7.32 -7.50 6.40
C PHE A 73 5.89 -7.88 6.85
N ASP A 74 4.89 -7.11 6.41
CA ASP A 74 3.46 -7.38 6.54
C ASP A 74 2.84 -7.48 5.13
N PRO A 75 2.88 -8.67 4.49
CA PRO A 75 2.40 -8.86 3.13
C PRO A 75 0.94 -8.44 2.93
N ALA A 76 0.12 -8.52 3.97
CA ALA A 76 -1.28 -8.10 3.87
C ALA A 76 -1.39 -6.60 3.68
N ARG A 77 -0.82 -5.82 4.61
CA ARG A 77 -0.87 -4.35 4.51
C ARG A 77 -0.10 -3.83 3.29
N HIS A 78 1.03 -4.45 2.97
CA HIS A 78 1.85 -4.09 1.82
C HIS A 78 1.10 -4.28 0.50
N THR A 79 0.57 -5.48 0.25
CA THR A 79 -0.19 -5.77 -0.97
C THR A 79 -1.45 -4.92 -1.05
N TRP A 80 -2.09 -4.67 0.09
CA TRP A 80 -3.29 -3.84 0.14
C TRP A 80 -3.03 -2.37 -0.25
N LEU A 81 -1.94 -1.77 0.24
CA LEU A 81 -1.56 -0.41 -0.16
C LEU A 81 -1.21 -0.34 -1.65
N ILE A 82 -0.52 -1.35 -2.18
CA ILE A 82 -0.21 -1.43 -3.61
C ILE A 82 -1.50 -1.54 -4.44
N ALA A 83 -2.43 -2.38 -4.02
CA ALA A 83 -3.73 -2.54 -4.68
C ALA A 83 -4.50 -1.22 -4.72
N LEU A 84 -4.56 -0.48 -3.61
CA LEU A 84 -5.17 0.85 -3.57
C LEU A 84 -4.50 1.85 -4.52
N LEU A 85 -3.17 1.95 -4.46
CA LEU A 85 -2.43 2.92 -5.26
C LEU A 85 -2.60 2.62 -6.76
N MET A 86 -2.64 1.34 -7.14
CA MET A 86 -2.85 0.93 -8.52
C MET A 86 -4.30 1.16 -8.97
N ALA A 87 -5.29 0.84 -8.13
CA ALA A 87 -6.71 1.10 -8.42
C ALA A 87 -7.02 2.59 -8.58
N GLY A 88 -6.35 3.46 -7.81
CA GLY A 88 -6.43 4.92 -7.95
C GLY A 88 -5.65 5.51 -9.12
N GLY A 89 -4.94 4.68 -9.92
CA GLY A 89 -4.09 5.15 -11.02
C GLY A 89 -2.84 5.90 -10.56
N HIS A 90 -2.45 5.73 -9.29
CA HIS A 90 -1.29 6.38 -8.70
C HIS A 90 -0.01 5.53 -8.79
N LEU A 91 -0.12 4.26 -9.17
CA LEU A 91 1.01 3.35 -9.32
C LEU A 91 0.89 2.63 -10.65
N LEU A 92 1.96 2.64 -11.44
CA LEU A 92 2.01 1.91 -12.70
C LEU A 92 2.20 0.40 -12.46
N PRO A 93 1.74 -0.47 -13.38
CA PRO A 93 1.86 -1.91 -13.21
C PRO A 93 3.30 -2.40 -12.98
N ASN A 94 4.28 -1.87 -13.71
CA ASN A 94 5.70 -2.20 -13.55
C ASN A 94 6.26 -1.77 -12.17
N GLU A 95 5.81 -0.63 -11.64
CA GLU A 95 6.16 -0.18 -10.30
C GLU A 95 5.54 -1.09 -9.23
N ALA A 96 4.28 -1.50 -9.43
CA ALA A 96 3.58 -2.44 -8.55
C ALA A 96 4.28 -3.80 -8.51
N VAL A 97 4.66 -4.37 -9.66
CA VAL A 97 5.45 -5.61 -9.73
C VAL A 97 6.74 -5.47 -8.94
N SER A 98 7.48 -4.38 -9.15
CA SER A 98 8.75 -4.14 -8.44
C SER A 98 8.59 -4.11 -6.92
N LEU A 99 7.48 -3.55 -6.42
CA LEU A 99 7.16 -3.49 -5.00
C LEU A 99 6.64 -4.82 -4.44
N LEU A 100 5.95 -5.64 -5.25
CA LEU A 100 5.36 -6.93 -4.85
C LEU A 100 6.37 -8.08 -4.83
N LEU A 101 7.51 -7.92 -5.50
CA LEU A 101 8.60 -8.90 -5.50
C LEU A 101 9.37 -8.88 -4.17
N ILE A 102 8.68 -9.30 -3.11
CA ILE A 102 9.22 -9.48 -1.77
C ILE A 102 10.10 -10.73 -1.77
N PRO A 103 11.40 -10.68 -1.44
CA PRO A 103 12.20 -11.88 -1.15
C PRO A 103 11.50 -12.73 -0.08
N GLY A 104 10.90 -13.83 -0.54
CA GLY A 104 10.04 -14.67 0.27
C GLY A 104 10.79 -15.28 1.45
N ARG A 105 10.22 -15.16 2.65
CA ARG A 105 10.54 -16.09 3.73
C ARG A 105 9.86 -17.42 3.41
N LYS A 106 10.65 -18.48 3.32
CA LYS A 106 10.26 -19.84 2.89
C LYS A 106 9.08 -20.51 3.65
N ASN A 107 8.44 -19.85 4.62
CA ASN A 107 7.41 -20.41 5.49
C ASN A 107 6.34 -19.38 5.94
N MET A 108 6.15 -18.27 5.23
CA MET A 108 5.11 -17.30 5.60
C MET A 108 3.74 -17.84 5.16
N ARG A 109 2.84 -18.09 6.11
CA ARG A 109 1.43 -18.36 5.79
C ARG A 109 0.79 -17.03 5.41
N VAL A 110 0.55 -16.84 4.12
CA VAL A 110 -0.17 -15.69 3.57
C VAL A 110 -1.56 -16.12 3.13
N ASP A 111 -2.49 -15.16 3.14
CA ASP A 111 -3.82 -15.35 2.56
C ASP A 111 -3.71 -15.80 1.09
N PRO A 112 -4.55 -16.74 0.61
CA PRO A 112 -4.50 -17.20 -0.77
C PRO A 112 -4.60 -16.09 -1.83
N ALA A 113 -5.37 -15.03 -1.57
CA ALA A 113 -5.48 -13.90 -2.50
C ALA A 113 -4.18 -13.09 -2.56
N ILE A 114 -3.53 -12.89 -1.41
CA ILE A 114 -2.21 -12.24 -1.35
C ILE A 114 -1.17 -13.11 -2.06
N GLN A 115 -1.19 -14.43 -1.84
CA GLN A 115 -0.27 -15.36 -2.50
C GLN A 115 -0.45 -15.29 -4.01
N ASN A 116 -1.69 -15.31 -4.51
CA ASN A 116 -1.97 -15.19 -5.94
C ASN A 116 -1.41 -13.89 -6.55
N VAL A 117 -1.50 -12.75 -5.85
CA VAL A 117 -0.88 -11.49 -6.32
C VAL A 117 0.63 -11.61 -6.43
N ILE A 118 1.29 -12.21 -5.43
CA ILE A 118 2.75 -12.40 -5.44
C ILE A 118 3.17 -13.33 -6.59
N ASP A 119 2.42 -14.41 -6.80
CA ASP A 119 2.69 -15.39 -7.87
C ASP A 119 2.54 -14.73 -9.26
N VAL A 120 1.49 -13.93 -9.46
CA VAL A 120 1.30 -13.16 -10.69
C VAL A 120 2.45 -12.16 -10.88
N ALA A 121 2.81 -11.38 -9.86
CA ALA A 121 3.92 -10.43 -9.97
C ALA A 121 5.26 -11.13 -10.31
N TRP A 122 5.49 -12.33 -9.76
CA TRP A 122 6.65 -13.14 -10.11
C TRP A 122 6.62 -13.62 -11.56
N LEU A 123 5.48 -14.13 -12.03
CA LEU A 123 5.31 -14.59 -13.41
C LEU A 123 5.60 -13.46 -14.42
N ILE A 124 5.02 -12.28 -14.19
CA ILE A 124 5.25 -11.08 -15.03
C ILE A 124 6.73 -10.74 -15.10
N LYS A 125 7.45 -10.83 -13.98
CA LYS A 125 8.88 -10.54 -13.96
C LYS A 125 9.68 -11.53 -14.81
N GLU A 126 9.37 -12.82 -14.73
CA GLU A 126 10.05 -13.85 -15.51
C GLU A 126 9.73 -13.73 -17.01
N ASP A 127 8.46 -13.46 -17.36
CA ASP A 127 8.02 -13.28 -18.75
C ASP A 127 8.68 -12.06 -19.41
N VAL A 128 8.77 -10.93 -18.69
CA VAL A 128 9.54 -9.75 -19.13
C VAL A 128 11.03 -10.08 -19.29
N ALA A 129 11.62 -10.89 -18.41
CA ALA A 129 13.04 -11.27 -18.49
C ALA A 129 13.37 -12.11 -19.73
N VAL A 130 12.39 -12.84 -20.28
CA VAL A 130 12.54 -13.66 -21.50
C VAL A 130 11.97 -12.98 -22.76
N GLY A 131 11.45 -11.76 -22.65
CA GLY A 131 11.10 -10.89 -23.78
C GLY A 131 9.64 -10.96 -24.25
N PHE A 132 8.70 -11.41 -23.42
CA PHE A 132 7.27 -11.35 -23.73
C PHE A 132 6.66 -9.95 -23.47
N GLU A 133 5.56 -9.64 -24.16
CA GLU A 133 4.86 -8.35 -24.08
C GLU A 133 3.95 -8.25 -22.84
N ALA A 134 4.14 -7.21 -22.05
CA ALA A 134 3.53 -7.02 -20.72
C ALA A 134 2.02 -6.68 -20.71
N GLU A 135 1.36 -6.39 -21.84
CA GLU A 135 -0.03 -5.84 -21.80
C GLU A 135 -1.08 -6.81 -21.22
N LYS A 136 -0.99 -8.11 -21.53
CA LYS A 136 -1.91 -9.12 -20.96
C LYS A 136 -1.63 -9.35 -19.48
N GLU A 137 -0.38 -9.25 -19.11
CA GLU A 137 0.14 -9.40 -17.76
C GLU A 137 -0.33 -8.27 -16.82
N GLU A 138 -0.46 -7.05 -17.33
CA GLU A 138 -1.04 -5.92 -16.57
C GLU A 138 -2.50 -6.15 -16.16
N THR A 139 -3.28 -6.83 -17.01
CA THR A 139 -4.69 -7.12 -16.72
C THR A 139 -4.79 -8.18 -15.63
N LEU A 140 -3.96 -9.23 -15.69
CA LEU A 140 -3.89 -10.27 -14.66
C LEU A 140 -3.51 -9.70 -13.29
N LEU A 141 -2.54 -8.78 -13.24
CA LEU A 141 -2.15 -8.13 -11.99
C LEU A 141 -3.27 -7.27 -11.41
N LYS A 142 -3.97 -6.50 -12.25
CA LYS A 142 -5.11 -5.67 -11.84
C LYS A 142 -6.22 -6.54 -11.26
N ASP A 143 -6.56 -7.65 -11.92
CA ASP A 143 -7.61 -8.56 -11.46
C ASP A 143 -7.24 -9.20 -10.11
N ALA A 144 -6.00 -9.68 -9.97
CA ALA A 144 -5.52 -10.27 -8.71
C ALA A 144 -5.55 -9.26 -7.54
N LEU A 145 -5.12 -8.02 -7.77
CA LEU A 145 -5.15 -6.96 -6.75
C LEU A 145 -6.58 -6.53 -6.41
N ALA A 146 -7.50 -6.53 -7.39
CA ALA A 146 -8.90 -6.21 -7.16
C ALA A 146 -9.57 -7.24 -6.23
N GLU A 147 -9.22 -8.52 -6.33
CA GLU A 147 -9.73 -9.56 -5.41
C GLU A 147 -9.26 -9.35 -3.97
N VAL A 148 -8.02 -8.89 -3.77
CA VAL A 148 -7.52 -8.51 -2.42
C VAL A 148 -8.36 -7.38 -1.83
N LEU A 149 -8.72 -6.37 -2.62
CA LEU A 149 -9.56 -5.27 -2.15
C LEU A 149 -10.97 -5.74 -1.79
N LYS A 150 -11.59 -6.62 -2.60
CA LYS A 150 -12.93 -7.18 -2.32
C LYS A 150 -12.96 -8.03 -1.05
N GLY A 151 -11.97 -8.89 -0.85
CA GLY A 151 -11.87 -9.75 0.34
C GLY A 151 -11.68 -8.98 1.65
N SER A 152 -11.19 -7.73 1.57
CA SER A 152 -10.93 -6.85 2.72
C SER A 152 -12.14 -6.01 3.16
N MET A 153 -13.26 -6.05 2.41
CA MET A 153 -14.48 -5.26 2.66
C MET A 153 -15.58 -6.06 3.39
N HIS A 154 -15.28 -7.27 3.86
CA HIS A 154 -16.17 -8.15 4.63
C HIS A 154 -15.57 -8.47 6.00
#